data_AF-A0A838JP12-F1
#
_entry.id   AF-A0A838JP12-F1
#
_cell.length_a   1.000
_cell.length_b   1.000
_cell.length_c   1.000
_cell.angle_alpha   90.00
_cell.angle_beta   90.00
_cell.angle_gamma   90.00
#
_symmetry.space_group_name_H-M   'P 1'
#
loop_
_entity.id
_entity.type
_entity.pdbx_description
1 polymer ?
#
loop_
_entity_poly.entity_id
_entity_poly.type
_entity_poly.pdbx_seq_one_letter_code
_entity_poly.pdbx_strand_id
1 'polypeptide(L)'
;MKGLTLASVGAVGASGALLQGCGDPSPRPPGKLDALQGKVLSELGQFTDWLRREDVPGYIGEMNWPNDLERNFGDTAQWNTLGKLWFEAADKQKLWVTGWNVNDGGIGPSAYFYIYGAAEDNPGVLTTPYAQAQVYEAHKTTSAYKRGVNLPSGYANYGVGGFSNENPGEYGSDYYYSGQESLDYLATRGVKLVRFTFRWERLQRVLGGPLDAVELQRIKDFVGRAASAGLEVILDAHNFGRYFLYSAAAGGILECRIGALYGGTVYVTQDHLEDLWARLSAEFQHDPTVIAYDIMNEPIDLPAVGGKEPQVVWEEISQGVLNTIRVQEGDGPHKLVMIPGYQTSAVRDWITYHPRKWISDSANNYRYEAHHYFGSYADNSYSDLLAAAEGES
;
A
#
# COMPACT_ATOMS: atom_id res chain seq x y z
N MET A 1 51.51 -6.42 -2.61
CA MET A 1 52.32 -7.63 -2.32
C MET A 1 51.70 -8.28 -1.09
N LYS A 2 51.23 -9.53 -1.04
CA LYS A 2 51.33 -10.76 -1.85
C LYS A 2 49.94 -11.46 -1.69
N GLY A 3 49.34 -12.21 -2.61
CA GLY A 3 49.87 -12.99 -3.72
C GLY A 3 49.92 -14.48 -3.36
N LEU A 4 49.01 -15.26 -3.96
CA LEU A 4 48.99 -16.72 -4.20
C LEU A 4 48.75 -17.65 -2.99
N THR A 5 48.04 -18.79 -3.14
CA THR A 5 48.39 -19.88 -4.07
C THR A 5 47.22 -20.84 -4.39
N LEU A 6 47.15 -21.25 -5.66
CA LEU A 6 46.46 -22.43 -6.18
C LEU A 6 46.99 -23.74 -5.56
N ALA A 7 46.14 -24.76 -5.50
CA ALA A 7 46.58 -26.15 -5.66
C ALA A 7 45.65 -26.86 -6.66
N SER A 8 46.27 -27.48 -7.66
CA SER A 8 45.69 -28.27 -8.74
C SER A 8 46.07 -29.75 -8.60
N VAL A 9 45.52 -30.55 -9.51
CA VAL A 9 45.83 -31.96 -9.91
C VAL A 9 44.79 -32.97 -9.38
N GLY A 10 44.12 -33.79 -10.18
CA GLY A 10 44.35 -34.12 -11.59
C GLY A 10 43.19 -34.88 -12.27
N ALA A 11 43.32 -35.00 -13.58
CA ALA A 11 42.41 -35.67 -14.51
C ALA A 11 42.53 -37.20 -14.48
N VAL A 12 41.46 -37.91 -14.89
CA VAL A 12 41.38 -38.80 -16.08
C VAL A 12 39.97 -39.43 -16.12
N GLY A 13 39.35 -39.47 -17.31
CA GLY A 13 38.32 -40.47 -17.64
C GLY A 13 37.11 -39.96 -18.40
N ALA A 14 37.24 -39.76 -19.71
CA ALA A 14 36.11 -39.53 -20.61
C ALA A 14 35.20 -40.76 -20.69
N SER A 15 33.88 -40.58 -20.72
CA SER A 15 32.93 -41.35 -21.53
C SER A 15 31.51 -40.77 -21.44
N GLY A 16 30.86 -40.61 -22.60
CA GLY A 16 29.40 -40.66 -22.69
C GLY A 16 28.70 -39.31 -22.78
N ALA A 17 28.54 -38.80 -24.00
CA ALA A 17 27.56 -37.78 -24.32
C ALA A 17 26.14 -38.28 -24.00
N LEU A 18 25.37 -37.51 -23.24
CA LEU A 18 23.92 -37.48 -23.29
C LEU A 18 23.50 -36.01 -23.23
N LEU A 19 23.10 -35.50 -24.40
CA LEU A 19 22.37 -34.25 -24.54
C LEU A 19 21.06 -34.39 -23.75
N GLN A 20 21.02 -33.90 -22.51
CA GLN A 20 19.76 -33.61 -21.84
C GLN A 20 19.22 -32.32 -22.44
N GLY A 21 18.26 -32.49 -23.35
CA GLY A 21 17.54 -31.39 -23.94
C GLY A 21 16.92 -30.51 -22.86
N CYS A 22 17.02 -29.19 -23.08
CA CYS A 22 16.11 -28.22 -22.51
C CYS A 22 14.68 -28.72 -22.78
N GLY A 23 14.01 -29.23 -21.75
CA GLY A 23 12.59 -29.51 -21.83
C GLY A 23 11.89 -28.16 -21.89
N ASP A 24 11.38 -27.80 -23.06
CA ASP A 24 10.29 -26.84 -23.15
C ASP A 24 9.20 -27.27 -22.15
N PRO A 25 8.77 -26.41 -21.22
CA PRO A 25 7.62 -26.73 -20.41
C PRO A 25 6.41 -26.82 -21.35
N SER A 26 5.95 -28.04 -21.58
CA SER A 26 4.74 -28.32 -22.35
C SER A 26 3.62 -27.38 -21.93
N PRO A 27 2.89 -26.74 -22.87
CA PRO A 27 1.77 -25.87 -22.51
C PRO A 27 0.73 -26.68 -21.74
N ARG A 28 0.50 -26.26 -20.48
CA ARG A 28 -0.48 -26.85 -19.57
C ARG A 28 -1.88 -26.72 -20.19
N PRO A 29 -2.80 -27.69 -20.02
CA PRO A 29 -4.12 -27.61 -20.65
C PRO A 29 -4.86 -26.33 -20.25
N PRO A 30 -5.59 -25.67 -21.17
CA PRO A 30 -6.38 -24.50 -20.84
C PRO A 30 -7.41 -24.85 -19.76
N GLY A 31 -7.35 -24.17 -18.61
CA GLY A 31 -8.37 -24.25 -17.55
C GLY A 31 -7.92 -24.76 -16.17
N LYS A 32 -6.67 -25.22 -15.98
CA LYS A 32 -6.14 -25.57 -14.64
C LYS A 32 -5.15 -24.52 -14.17
N LEU A 33 -5.45 -23.88 -13.03
CA LEU A 33 -4.54 -22.94 -12.35
C LEU A 33 -3.20 -23.63 -12.02
N ASP A 34 -2.11 -22.88 -12.08
CA ASP A 34 -0.86 -23.30 -11.45
C ASP A 34 -0.87 -23.11 -9.94
N ALA A 35 0.15 -23.63 -9.24
CA ALA A 35 0.18 -23.62 -7.78
C ALA A 35 0.26 -22.19 -7.23
N LEU A 36 1.02 -21.31 -7.88
CA LEU A 36 1.10 -19.90 -7.50
C LEU A 36 -0.24 -19.18 -7.71
N GLN A 37 -0.88 -19.40 -8.86
CA GLN A 37 -2.21 -18.88 -9.16
C GLN A 37 -3.24 -19.37 -8.15
N GLY A 38 -3.22 -20.66 -7.82
CA GLY A 38 -4.09 -21.25 -6.81
C GLY A 38 -3.88 -20.64 -5.42
N LYS A 39 -2.63 -20.48 -5.00
CA LYS A 39 -2.25 -19.87 -3.72
C LYS A 39 -2.73 -18.43 -3.62
N VAL A 40 -2.38 -17.59 -4.59
CA VAL A 40 -2.75 -16.17 -4.62
C VAL A 40 -4.29 -15.98 -4.65
N LEU A 41 -5.01 -16.75 -5.46
CA LEU A 41 -6.48 -16.64 -5.49
C LEU A 41 -7.12 -17.17 -4.20
N SER A 42 -6.51 -18.17 -3.55
CA SER A 42 -6.94 -18.66 -2.23
C SER A 42 -6.76 -17.60 -1.14
N GLU A 43 -5.62 -16.90 -1.12
CA GLU A 43 -5.37 -15.78 -0.18
C GLU A 43 -6.41 -14.66 -0.33
N LEU A 44 -6.71 -14.23 -1.56
CA LEU A 44 -7.79 -13.25 -1.82
C LEU A 44 -9.17 -13.82 -1.42
N GLY A 45 -9.39 -15.10 -1.69
CA GLY A 45 -10.59 -15.84 -1.31
C GLY A 45 -10.88 -15.78 0.19
N GLN A 46 -9.86 -15.97 1.02
CA GLN A 46 -9.99 -15.91 2.48
C GLN A 46 -10.52 -14.55 2.95
N PHE A 47 -9.96 -13.44 2.44
CA PHE A 47 -10.44 -12.10 2.78
C PHE A 47 -11.85 -11.85 2.25
N THR A 48 -12.15 -12.21 1.00
CA THR A 48 -13.47 -11.96 0.40
C THR A 48 -14.58 -12.81 1.00
N ASP A 49 -14.30 -14.04 1.41
CA ASP A 49 -15.24 -14.88 2.14
C ASP A 49 -15.46 -14.38 3.58
N TRP A 50 -14.43 -13.83 4.22
CA TRP A 50 -14.57 -13.14 5.50
C TRP A 50 -15.51 -11.93 5.38
N LEU A 51 -15.30 -11.06 4.37
CA LEU A 51 -16.17 -9.90 4.13
C LEU A 51 -17.63 -10.31 3.94
N ARG A 52 -17.89 -11.36 3.15
CA ARG A 52 -19.24 -11.87 2.91
C ARG A 52 -19.86 -12.46 4.16
N ARG A 53 -19.08 -13.20 4.96
CA ARG A 53 -19.54 -13.82 6.22
C ARG A 53 -19.92 -12.77 7.25
N GLU A 54 -19.14 -11.71 7.36
CA GLU A 54 -19.34 -10.65 8.35
C GLU A 54 -20.31 -9.55 7.85
N ASP A 55 -20.76 -9.65 6.59
CA ASP A 55 -21.65 -8.73 5.87
C ASP A 55 -21.14 -7.29 5.90
N VAL A 56 -19.91 -7.11 5.42
CA VAL A 56 -19.20 -5.82 5.42
C VAL A 56 -18.49 -5.59 4.08
N PRO A 57 -18.35 -4.33 3.65
CA PRO A 57 -17.67 -4.02 2.41
C PRO A 57 -16.14 -3.99 2.61
N GLY A 58 -15.41 -4.31 1.54
CA GLY A 58 -13.94 -4.31 1.55
C GLY A 58 -13.31 -3.44 0.47
N TYR A 59 -12.01 -3.26 0.62
CA TYR A 59 -11.12 -2.48 -0.24
C TYR A 59 -9.74 -3.13 -0.24
N ILE A 60 -9.10 -3.22 -1.41
CA ILE A 60 -7.68 -3.54 -1.51
C ILE A 60 -6.91 -2.25 -1.74
N GLY A 61 -6.28 -1.73 -0.68
CA GLY A 61 -5.57 -0.43 -0.68
C GLY A 61 -4.26 -0.45 -1.44
N GLU A 62 -3.61 -1.60 -1.44
CA GLU A 62 -2.41 -1.82 -2.21
C GLU A 62 -2.45 -3.20 -2.85
N MET A 63 -2.30 -3.18 -4.17
CA MET A 63 -2.25 -4.37 -4.99
C MET A 63 -1.13 -4.22 -6.00
N ASN A 64 -0.23 -5.19 -6.12
CA ASN A 64 0.64 -5.24 -7.28
C ASN A 64 1.38 -6.56 -7.51
N TRP A 65 2.03 -6.63 -8.67
CA TRP A 65 2.96 -7.67 -9.07
C TRP A 65 4.11 -7.09 -9.88
N PRO A 66 5.26 -7.78 -9.95
CA PRO A 66 6.43 -7.24 -10.62
C PRO A 66 6.28 -7.34 -12.15
N ASN A 67 6.85 -6.36 -12.87
CA ASN A 67 7.09 -6.41 -14.31
C ASN A 67 8.58 -6.72 -14.59
N ASP A 68 9.01 -6.73 -15.85
CA ASP A 68 10.39 -7.10 -16.20
C ASP A 68 11.39 -5.92 -16.23
N LEU A 69 10.93 -4.71 -15.91
CA LEU A 69 11.78 -3.52 -15.86
C LEU A 69 12.90 -3.75 -14.82
N GLU A 70 14.16 -3.61 -15.25
CA GLU A 70 15.36 -3.84 -14.43
C GLU A 70 15.58 -5.30 -13.97
N ARG A 71 14.67 -6.25 -14.28
CA ARG A 71 14.71 -7.65 -13.81
C ARG A 71 15.17 -8.66 -14.87
N ASN A 72 14.75 -8.48 -16.12
CA ASN A 72 15.12 -9.32 -17.27
C ASN A 72 14.89 -10.85 -17.10
N PHE A 73 13.87 -11.26 -16.35
CA PHE A 73 13.44 -12.66 -16.25
C PHE A 73 12.57 -13.11 -17.43
N GLY A 74 11.99 -12.19 -18.20
CA GLY A 74 11.10 -12.52 -19.33
C GLY A 74 9.74 -13.10 -18.89
N ASP A 75 9.32 -12.86 -17.65
CA ASP A 75 8.16 -13.48 -17.01
C ASP A 75 6.89 -12.59 -16.99
N THR A 76 6.95 -11.41 -17.61
CA THR A 76 5.85 -10.42 -17.65
C THR A 76 4.50 -11.03 -18.06
N ALA A 77 4.49 -11.92 -19.06
CA ALA A 77 3.25 -12.53 -19.53
C ALA A 77 2.60 -13.45 -18.47
N GLN A 78 3.40 -14.14 -17.66
CA GLN A 78 2.93 -15.00 -16.58
C GLN A 78 2.36 -14.15 -15.45
N TRP A 79 3.07 -13.10 -15.08
CA TRP A 79 2.61 -12.12 -14.11
C TRP A 79 1.30 -11.45 -14.49
N ASN A 80 1.18 -10.95 -15.72
CA ASN A 80 -0.06 -10.34 -16.20
C ASN A 80 -1.22 -11.35 -16.30
N THR A 81 -0.93 -12.63 -16.58
CA THR A 81 -1.94 -13.69 -16.54
C THR A 81 -2.49 -13.88 -15.13
N LEU A 82 -1.61 -13.94 -14.12
CA LEU A 82 -2.01 -14.02 -12.71
C LEU A 82 -2.76 -12.74 -12.26
N GLY A 83 -2.25 -11.56 -12.62
CA GLY A 83 -2.92 -10.29 -12.34
C GLY A 83 -4.35 -10.25 -12.90
N LYS A 84 -4.54 -10.72 -14.14
CA LYS A 84 -5.87 -10.81 -14.76
C LYS A 84 -6.79 -11.75 -13.99
N LEU A 85 -6.33 -12.94 -13.62
CA LEU A 85 -7.12 -13.89 -12.82
C LEU A 85 -7.52 -13.29 -11.46
N TRP A 86 -6.60 -12.57 -10.81
CA TRP A 86 -6.86 -11.91 -9.54
C TRP A 86 -7.91 -10.81 -9.68
N PHE A 87 -7.80 -9.95 -10.70
CA PHE A 87 -8.79 -8.89 -10.93
C PHE A 87 -10.16 -9.45 -11.33
N GLU A 88 -10.21 -10.51 -12.13
CA GLU A 88 -11.47 -11.23 -12.43
C GLU A 88 -12.13 -11.78 -11.14
N ALA A 89 -11.35 -12.22 -10.16
CA ALA A 89 -11.86 -12.63 -8.85
C ALA A 89 -12.33 -11.44 -8.01
N ALA A 90 -11.56 -10.35 -7.95
CA ALA A 90 -11.91 -9.13 -7.22
C ALA A 90 -13.19 -8.45 -7.78
N ASP A 91 -13.35 -8.43 -9.11
CA ASP A 91 -14.52 -7.88 -9.80
C ASP A 91 -15.80 -8.64 -9.44
N LYS A 92 -15.75 -9.97 -9.37
CA LYS A 92 -16.90 -10.81 -8.96
C LYS A 92 -17.37 -10.47 -7.55
N GLN A 93 -16.45 -10.06 -6.68
CA GLN A 93 -16.73 -9.66 -5.30
C GLN A 93 -17.04 -8.16 -5.16
N LYS A 94 -16.98 -7.38 -6.26
CA LYS A 94 -17.17 -5.92 -6.27
C LYS A 94 -16.21 -5.20 -5.30
N LEU A 95 -15.00 -5.73 -5.12
CA LEU A 95 -13.99 -5.09 -4.29
C LEU A 95 -13.54 -3.79 -4.94
N TRP A 96 -13.29 -2.76 -4.13
CA TRP A 96 -12.51 -1.59 -4.56
C TRP A 96 -11.03 -1.96 -4.57
N VAL A 97 -10.24 -1.42 -5.50
CA VAL A 97 -8.81 -1.74 -5.62
C VAL A 97 -8.01 -0.52 -6.08
N THR A 98 -6.88 -0.28 -5.42
CA THR A 98 -5.84 0.67 -5.85
C THR A 98 -4.51 -0.03 -6.04
N GLY A 99 -3.85 0.22 -7.17
CA GLY A 99 -2.56 -0.36 -7.48
C GLY A 99 -1.38 0.35 -6.82
N TRP A 100 -0.37 -0.39 -6.37
CA TRP A 100 0.83 0.13 -5.69
C TRP A 100 2.07 -0.03 -6.58
N ASN A 101 2.35 0.83 -7.54
CA ASN A 101 2.20 2.28 -7.48
C ASN A 101 2.54 2.91 -8.86
N VAL A 102 2.70 4.23 -8.90
CA VAL A 102 3.24 4.97 -10.04
C VAL A 102 4.61 5.57 -9.72
N ASN A 103 5.38 5.91 -10.74
CA ASN A 103 6.63 6.66 -10.61
C ASN A 103 6.38 8.15 -10.87
N ASP A 104 5.93 8.91 -9.88
CA ASP A 104 5.68 10.34 -10.03
C ASP A 104 6.88 11.24 -9.67
N GLY A 105 8.10 10.69 -9.63
CA GLY A 105 9.36 11.42 -9.33
C GLY A 105 10.42 10.61 -8.59
N GLY A 106 10.49 9.29 -8.82
CA GLY A 106 11.62 8.44 -8.47
C GLY A 106 11.77 8.06 -7.01
N ILE A 107 10.78 8.34 -6.14
CA ILE A 107 10.84 7.99 -4.72
C ILE A 107 9.87 6.83 -4.45
N GLY A 108 10.29 5.61 -4.81
CA GLY A 108 9.51 4.40 -4.54
C GLY A 108 10.38 3.15 -4.63
N PRO A 109 9.99 2.06 -3.95
CA PRO A 109 10.74 0.81 -3.99
C PRO A 109 10.61 0.18 -5.38
N SER A 110 11.76 -0.03 -6.02
CA SER A 110 12.02 -0.76 -7.26
C SER A 110 11.12 -0.50 -8.47
N ALA A 111 11.73 -0.15 -9.61
CA ALA A 111 10.98 0.26 -10.80
C ALA A 111 10.03 -0.81 -11.37
N TYR A 112 10.28 -2.08 -11.04
CA TYR A 112 9.45 -3.20 -11.50
C TYR A 112 8.04 -3.25 -10.92
N PHE A 113 7.69 -2.42 -9.93
CA PHE A 113 6.31 -2.29 -9.46
C PHE A 113 5.57 -1.10 -10.09
N TYR A 114 6.19 -0.27 -10.92
CA TYR A 114 5.45 0.85 -11.50
C TYR A 114 4.40 0.39 -12.49
N ILE A 115 3.16 0.89 -12.32
CA ILE A 115 2.04 0.74 -13.26
C ILE A 115 2.15 1.82 -14.34
N TYR A 116 2.45 3.04 -13.93
CA TYR A 116 2.69 4.18 -14.80
C TYR A 116 4.01 4.87 -14.43
N GLY A 117 4.76 5.27 -15.44
CA GLY A 117 6.09 5.86 -15.35
C GLY A 117 6.13 7.32 -15.78
N ALA A 118 7.05 8.06 -15.19
CA ALA A 118 7.39 9.40 -15.64
C ALA A 118 8.17 9.41 -16.96
N ALA A 119 8.14 10.55 -17.65
CA ALA A 119 8.98 10.79 -18.82
C ALA A 119 10.46 10.85 -18.44
N GLU A 120 11.34 10.32 -19.30
CA GLU A 120 12.80 10.32 -19.05
C GLU A 120 13.38 11.74 -18.92
N ASP A 121 12.81 12.71 -19.63
CA ASP A 121 13.20 14.12 -19.66
C ASP A 121 12.45 14.99 -18.64
N ASN A 122 11.39 14.46 -18.01
CA ASN A 122 10.64 15.13 -16.96
C ASN A 122 10.15 14.10 -15.91
N PRO A 123 11.00 13.76 -14.92
CA PRO A 123 10.75 12.66 -13.99
C PRO A 123 9.53 12.88 -13.08
N GLY A 124 8.92 14.08 -13.05
CA GLY A 124 7.72 14.37 -12.26
C GLY A 124 6.39 14.22 -13.01
N VAL A 125 6.41 13.91 -14.31
CA VAL A 125 5.20 13.86 -15.14
C VAL A 125 4.98 12.47 -15.71
N LEU A 126 3.87 11.84 -15.33
CA LEU A 126 3.48 10.51 -15.81
C LEU A 126 3.11 10.55 -17.30
N THR A 127 3.74 9.69 -18.09
CA THR A 127 3.49 9.60 -19.55
C THR A 127 3.45 8.17 -20.08
N THR A 128 3.99 7.22 -19.32
CA THR A 128 4.31 5.88 -19.86
C THR A 128 3.55 4.79 -19.12
N PRO A 129 2.72 3.96 -19.78
CA PRO A 129 2.15 2.78 -19.15
C PRO A 129 3.18 1.65 -19.15
N TYR A 130 3.27 0.91 -18.04
CA TYR A 130 4.08 -0.31 -17.94
C TYR A 130 3.22 -1.58 -18.07
N ALA A 131 3.85 -2.75 -17.93
CA ALA A 131 3.20 -4.03 -18.21
C ALA A 131 1.91 -4.25 -17.42
N GLN A 132 1.86 -3.81 -16.16
CA GLN A 132 0.69 -3.94 -15.30
C GLN A 132 -0.49 -3.11 -15.80
N ALA A 133 -0.24 -1.95 -16.43
CA ALA A 133 -1.29 -1.04 -16.89
C ALA A 133 -2.29 -1.73 -17.83
N GLN A 134 -1.83 -2.69 -18.66
CA GLN A 134 -2.71 -3.49 -19.52
C GLN A 134 -3.83 -4.19 -18.72
N VAL A 135 -3.51 -4.72 -17.54
CA VAL A 135 -4.48 -5.41 -16.69
C VAL A 135 -5.37 -4.37 -15.99
N TYR A 136 -4.76 -3.35 -15.36
CA TYR A 136 -5.51 -2.31 -14.66
C TYR A 136 -6.53 -1.59 -15.56
N GLU A 137 -6.15 -1.25 -16.79
CA GLU A 137 -7.00 -0.54 -17.74
C GLU A 137 -8.12 -1.42 -18.32
N ALA A 138 -7.97 -2.75 -18.28
CA ALA A 138 -9.02 -3.68 -18.66
C ALA A 138 -10.12 -3.80 -17.57
N HIS A 139 -9.75 -3.58 -16.31
CA HIS A 139 -10.64 -3.69 -15.14
C HIS A 139 -11.02 -2.29 -14.62
N LYS A 140 -11.90 -1.60 -15.35
CA LYS A 140 -12.27 -0.20 -15.09
C LYS A 140 -13.23 -0.04 -13.91
N THR A 141 -13.22 1.16 -13.31
CA THR A 141 -14.26 1.59 -12.35
C THR A 141 -15.66 1.39 -12.93
N THR A 142 -16.58 0.90 -12.10
CA THR A 142 -18.00 0.73 -12.41
C THR A 142 -18.86 1.45 -11.37
N SER A 143 -20.18 1.36 -11.51
CA SER A 143 -21.11 1.81 -10.46
C SER A 143 -21.05 0.93 -9.19
N ALA A 144 -20.51 -0.28 -9.28
CA ALA A 144 -20.45 -1.22 -8.16
C ALA A 144 -19.13 -1.16 -7.39
N TYR A 145 -18.03 -0.81 -8.05
CA TYR A 145 -16.70 -0.79 -7.45
C TYR A 145 -15.77 0.23 -8.11
N LYS A 146 -14.78 0.71 -7.35
CA LYS A 146 -13.78 1.70 -7.82
C LYS A 146 -12.41 1.08 -8.06
N ARG A 147 -11.71 1.64 -9.04
CA ARG A 147 -10.37 1.24 -9.49
C ARG A 147 -9.49 2.48 -9.53
N GLY A 148 -8.30 2.37 -8.95
CA GLY A 148 -7.39 3.50 -8.80
C GLY A 148 -5.93 3.11 -8.72
N VAL A 149 -5.10 4.09 -8.41
CA VAL A 149 -3.66 3.93 -8.15
C VAL A 149 -3.24 4.70 -6.91
N ASN A 150 -2.18 4.25 -6.27
CA ASN A 150 -1.50 4.96 -5.20
C ASN A 150 -0.53 6.00 -5.77
N LEU A 151 -0.49 7.18 -5.15
CA LEU A 151 0.50 8.21 -5.39
C LEU A 151 1.42 8.27 -4.16
N PRO A 152 2.60 7.61 -4.22
CA PRO A 152 3.40 7.32 -3.02
C PRO A 152 4.24 8.49 -2.51
N SER A 153 4.35 9.55 -3.31
CA SER A 153 5.39 10.56 -3.11
C SER A 153 5.20 11.46 -1.90
N GLY A 154 4.03 11.42 -1.28
CA GLY A 154 3.76 12.13 -0.03
C GLY A 154 4.31 11.47 1.23
N TYR A 155 4.55 10.15 1.21
CA TYR A 155 5.19 9.42 2.31
C TYR A 155 6.66 9.10 2.06
N ALA A 156 7.18 9.50 0.89
CA ALA A 156 8.57 9.40 0.47
C ALA A 156 9.59 9.50 1.62
N ASN A 157 10.58 8.59 1.60
CA ASN A 157 11.65 8.48 2.58
C ASN A 157 11.18 8.14 4.01
N TYR A 158 10.10 7.37 4.14
CA TYR A 158 9.68 6.83 5.44
C TYR A 158 10.75 5.92 6.05
N GLY A 159 11.11 6.13 7.32
CA GLY A 159 12.14 5.34 8.02
C GLY A 159 13.59 5.54 7.54
N VAL A 160 13.84 6.42 6.58
CA VAL A 160 15.18 6.75 6.05
C VAL A 160 15.41 8.27 6.05
N GLY A 161 16.66 8.71 5.88
CA GLY A 161 16.99 10.15 5.75
C GLY A 161 16.89 10.99 7.03
N GLY A 162 16.53 10.41 8.18
CA GLY A 162 16.44 11.14 9.45
C GLY A 162 15.26 12.13 9.51
N PHE A 163 14.20 11.85 8.78
CA PHE A 163 12.98 12.67 8.80
C PHE A 163 12.11 12.38 10.03
N SER A 164 11.56 13.44 10.62
CA SER A 164 10.80 13.45 11.87
C SER A 164 9.84 14.65 11.94
N ASN A 165 9.15 14.79 13.07
CA ASN A 165 8.33 15.95 13.38
C ASN A 165 9.10 17.28 13.54
N GLU A 166 10.44 17.25 13.62
CA GLU A 166 11.29 18.45 13.59
C GLU A 166 12.04 18.61 12.27
N ASN A 167 12.27 17.51 11.54
CA ASN A 167 12.85 17.50 10.20
C ASN A 167 11.86 16.91 9.18
N PRO A 168 10.97 17.71 8.55
CA PRO A 168 9.94 17.17 7.64
C PRO A 168 10.52 16.71 6.29
N GLY A 169 11.77 17.08 5.99
CA GLY A 169 12.29 17.13 4.63
C GLY A 169 11.82 18.37 3.86
N GLU A 170 12.42 18.58 2.70
CA GLU A 170 12.15 19.68 1.79
C GLU A 170 11.19 19.26 0.68
N TYR A 171 10.04 19.93 0.58
CA TYR A 171 9.09 19.72 -0.52
C TYR A 171 9.70 20.13 -1.86
N GLY A 172 9.60 19.26 -2.86
CA GLY A 172 10.22 19.41 -4.17
C GLY A 172 11.58 18.72 -4.29
N SER A 173 12.14 18.20 -3.19
CA SER A 173 13.36 17.38 -3.20
C SER A 173 13.15 16.05 -2.47
N ASP A 174 12.83 16.09 -1.18
CA ASP A 174 12.70 14.89 -0.33
C ASP A 174 11.33 14.23 -0.46
N TYR A 175 10.33 15.00 -0.90
CA TYR A 175 8.98 14.55 -1.19
C TYR A 175 8.27 15.56 -2.09
N TYR A 176 7.24 15.13 -2.80
CA TYR A 176 6.43 15.99 -3.66
C TYR A 176 5.04 15.40 -3.81
N TYR A 177 4.13 16.17 -4.40
CA TYR A 177 2.82 15.69 -4.79
C TYR A 177 2.64 15.83 -6.30
N SER A 178 2.07 14.80 -6.93
CA SER A 178 1.77 14.78 -8.36
C SER A 178 1.17 16.10 -8.87
N GLY A 179 1.74 16.60 -9.96
CA GLY A 179 1.27 17.78 -10.68
C GLY A 179 0.02 17.51 -11.52
N GLN A 180 -0.56 18.57 -12.09
CA GLN A 180 -1.80 18.47 -12.89
C GLN A 180 -1.65 17.52 -14.08
N GLU A 181 -0.52 17.61 -14.80
CA GLU A 181 -0.28 16.78 -16.00
C GLU A 181 -0.28 15.28 -15.70
N SER A 182 0.30 14.86 -14.56
CA SER A 182 0.25 13.46 -14.10
C SER A 182 -1.17 13.00 -13.80
N LEU A 183 -1.97 13.86 -13.15
CA LEU A 183 -3.36 13.54 -12.82
C LEU A 183 -4.25 13.48 -14.07
N ASP A 184 -4.06 14.41 -15.01
CA ASP A 184 -4.74 14.41 -16.30
C ASP A 184 -4.37 13.16 -17.09
N TYR A 185 -3.09 12.80 -17.11
CA TYR A 185 -2.62 11.56 -17.74
C TYR A 185 -3.34 10.35 -17.17
N LEU A 186 -3.34 10.17 -15.83
CA LEU A 186 -4.06 9.06 -15.19
C LEU A 186 -5.55 9.04 -15.57
N ALA A 187 -6.20 10.20 -15.59
CA ALA A 187 -7.59 10.31 -16.01
C ALA A 187 -7.79 9.86 -17.47
N THR A 188 -6.87 10.20 -18.38
CA THR A 188 -6.91 9.74 -19.79
C THR A 188 -6.72 8.22 -19.93
N ARG A 189 -5.98 7.59 -19.01
CA ARG A 189 -5.82 6.12 -18.92
C ARG A 189 -7.05 5.43 -18.31
N GLY A 190 -8.05 6.20 -17.88
CA GLY A 190 -9.29 5.67 -17.31
C GLY A 190 -9.26 5.45 -15.79
N VAL A 191 -8.20 5.91 -15.11
CA VAL A 191 -8.16 5.98 -13.64
C VAL A 191 -9.22 6.97 -13.16
N LYS A 192 -9.91 6.64 -12.06
CA LYS A 192 -10.94 7.50 -11.44
C LYS A 192 -10.69 7.80 -9.97
N LEU A 193 -9.83 7.03 -9.33
CA LEU A 193 -9.53 7.11 -7.91
C LEU A 193 -8.02 7.18 -7.73
N VAL A 194 -7.57 8.08 -6.87
CA VAL A 194 -6.18 8.14 -6.40
C VAL A 194 -6.14 8.00 -4.89
N ARG A 195 -5.28 7.11 -4.40
CA ARG A 195 -4.92 7.04 -2.98
C ARG A 195 -3.74 7.95 -2.75
N PHE A 196 -4.02 9.09 -2.12
CA PHE A 196 -3.06 10.14 -1.81
C PHE A 196 -2.47 9.85 -0.43
N THR A 197 -1.19 9.51 -0.44
CA THR A 197 -0.46 9.20 0.77
C THR A 197 0.14 10.47 1.36
N PHE A 198 0.15 10.59 2.69
CA PHE A 198 0.86 11.66 3.38
C PHE A 198 1.50 11.13 4.66
N ARG A 199 2.49 11.86 5.16
CA ARG A 199 3.17 11.55 6.40
C ARG A 199 2.62 12.40 7.55
N TRP A 200 2.22 11.76 8.64
CA TRP A 200 1.67 12.40 9.83
C TRP A 200 2.61 13.49 10.38
N GLU A 201 3.92 13.21 10.48
CA GLU A 201 4.93 14.14 11.01
C GLU A 201 5.14 15.38 10.14
N ARG A 202 4.81 15.33 8.85
CA ARG A 202 4.85 16.51 7.97
C ARG A 202 3.61 17.37 8.22
N LEU A 203 2.45 16.73 8.33
CA LEU A 203 1.16 17.42 8.42
C LEU A 203 0.81 17.89 9.84
N GLN A 204 1.26 17.20 10.88
CA GLN A 204 1.05 17.58 12.27
C GLN A 204 2.36 17.46 13.04
N ARG A 205 3.11 18.57 13.07
CA ARG A 205 4.48 18.67 13.64
C ARG A 205 4.52 18.50 15.17
N VAL A 206 3.40 18.82 15.82
CA VAL A 206 3.22 18.70 17.27
C VAL A 206 1.99 17.82 17.50
N LEU A 207 2.17 16.66 18.12
CA LEU A 207 1.08 15.73 18.45
C LEU A 207 -0.03 16.46 19.24
N GLY A 208 -1.29 16.30 18.82
CA GLY A 208 -2.43 17.01 19.42
C GLY A 208 -2.51 18.51 19.08
N GLY A 209 -1.53 19.04 18.35
CA GLY A 209 -1.45 20.44 17.93
C GLY A 209 -2.15 20.71 16.60
N PRO A 210 -2.15 21.97 16.12
CA PRO A 210 -2.70 22.30 14.81
C PRO A 210 -1.97 21.56 13.67
N LEU A 211 -2.67 21.37 12.56
CA LEU A 211 -2.03 20.94 11.31
C LEU A 211 -1.08 22.04 10.83
N ASP A 212 0.03 21.63 10.22
CA ASP A 212 0.95 22.55 9.54
C ASP A 212 0.23 23.20 8.37
N ALA A 213 0.11 24.53 8.40
CA ALA A 213 -0.68 25.27 7.43
C ALA A 213 -0.10 25.18 6.00
N VAL A 214 1.22 25.06 5.86
CA VAL A 214 1.87 24.98 4.55
C VAL A 214 1.65 23.59 3.96
N GLU A 215 1.85 22.54 4.74
CA GLU A 215 1.62 21.17 4.30
C GLU A 215 0.13 20.92 4.00
N LEU A 216 -0.77 21.40 4.87
CA LEU A 216 -2.21 21.32 4.64
C LEU A 216 -2.61 22.02 3.33
N GLN A 217 -2.03 23.20 3.04
CA GLN A 217 -2.31 23.90 1.78
C GLN A 217 -1.84 23.08 0.58
N ARG A 218 -0.69 22.39 0.65
CA ARG A 218 -0.23 21.51 -0.43
C ARG A 218 -1.17 20.34 -0.67
N ILE A 219 -1.74 19.74 0.38
CA ILE A 219 -2.76 18.69 0.26
C ILE A 219 -4.03 19.26 -0.39
N LYS A 220 -4.49 20.43 0.05
CA LYS A 220 -5.65 21.11 -0.56
C LYS A 220 -5.42 21.43 -2.05
N ASP A 221 -4.24 21.91 -2.40
CA ASP A 221 -3.87 22.18 -3.79
C ASP A 221 -3.86 20.88 -4.61
N PHE A 222 -3.37 19.78 -4.05
CA PHE A 222 -3.45 18.46 -4.69
C PHE A 222 -4.90 18.03 -4.93
N VAL A 223 -5.76 18.14 -3.90
CA VAL A 223 -7.19 17.82 -4.02
C VAL A 223 -7.84 18.68 -5.10
N GLY A 224 -7.53 19.98 -5.20
CA GLY A 224 -8.01 20.84 -6.27
C GLY A 224 -7.55 20.42 -7.67
N ARG A 225 -6.31 19.93 -7.80
CA ARG A 225 -5.81 19.37 -9.07
C ARG A 225 -6.51 18.06 -9.45
N ALA A 226 -6.73 17.17 -8.47
CA ALA A 226 -7.47 15.93 -8.65
C ALA A 226 -8.93 16.21 -9.09
N ALA A 227 -9.57 17.19 -8.46
CA ALA A 227 -10.91 17.65 -8.85
C ALA A 227 -10.94 18.14 -10.31
N SER A 228 -9.93 18.92 -10.72
CA SER A 228 -9.80 19.44 -12.08
C SER A 228 -9.58 18.33 -13.12
N ALA A 229 -8.90 17.24 -12.74
CA ALA A 229 -8.74 16.04 -13.56
C ALA A 229 -9.97 15.10 -13.54
N GLY A 230 -10.99 15.40 -12.72
CA GLY A 230 -12.16 14.55 -12.54
C GLY A 230 -11.86 13.24 -11.80
N LEU A 231 -10.89 13.28 -10.88
CA LEU A 231 -10.48 12.17 -10.02
C LEU A 231 -11.06 12.33 -8.61
N GLU A 232 -11.30 11.20 -7.95
CA GLU A 232 -11.63 11.11 -6.53
C GLU A 232 -10.38 10.78 -5.71
N VAL A 233 -10.34 11.25 -4.46
CA VAL A 233 -9.18 11.12 -3.56
C VAL A 233 -9.54 10.33 -2.31
N ILE A 234 -8.66 9.41 -1.94
CA ILE A 234 -8.56 8.82 -0.60
C ILE A 234 -7.34 9.45 0.07
N LEU A 235 -7.51 10.04 1.24
CA LEU A 235 -6.39 10.53 2.04
C LEU A 235 -5.89 9.40 2.94
N ASP A 236 -4.62 9.02 2.82
CA ASP A 236 -3.98 7.93 3.56
C ASP A 236 -2.87 8.45 4.48
N ALA A 237 -3.04 8.24 5.78
CA ALA A 237 -1.98 8.46 6.77
C ALA A 237 -0.96 7.30 6.72
N HIS A 238 0.10 7.49 5.94
CA HIS A 238 1.01 6.42 5.55
C HIS A 238 2.10 6.15 6.61
N ASN A 239 1.68 5.71 7.79
CA ASN A 239 2.48 5.79 9.02
C ASN A 239 2.70 4.47 9.78
N PHE A 240 2.13 3.34 9.34
CA PHE A 240 2.42 2.01 9.92
C PHE A 240 2.14 1.91 11.43
N GLY A 241 1.20 2.70 11.96
CA GLY A 241 0.91 2.80 13.40
C GLY A 241 2.03 3.48 14.21
N ARG A 242 2.82 4.36 13.58
CA ARG A 242 4.00 4.99 14.17
C ARG A 242 4.13 6.48 13.84
N TYR A 243 4.93 7.18 14.64
CA TYR A 243 5.29 8.57 14.47
C TYR A 243 6.76 8.79 14.85
N PHE A 244 7.54 9.42 13.98
CA PHE A 244 8.95 9.73 14.23
C PHE A 244 9.08 11.07 14.97
N LEU A 245 9.28 10.97 16.29
CA LEU A 245 9.42 12.11 17.19
C LEU A 245 10.90 12.40 17.44
N TYR A 246 11.37 13.62 17.19
CA TYR A 246 12.65 14.06 17.73
C TYR A 246 12.50 14.33 19.23
N SER A 247 13.38 13.74 20.03
CA SER A 247 13.47 13.98 21.46
C SER A 247 14.93 14.18 21.86
N ALA A 248 15.27 15.42 22.24
CA ALA A 248 16.59 15.74 22.79
C ALA A 248 16.87 14.91 24.06
N ALA A 249 15.85 14.64 24.88
CA ALA A 249 15.97 13.80 26.07
C ALA A 249 16.31 12.34 25.74
N ALA A 250 15.86 11.84 24.59
CA ALA A 250 16.19 10.50 24.11
C ALA A 250 17.42 10.45 23.19
N GLY A 251 18.08 11.60 22.97
CA GLY A 251 19.30 11.68 22.17
C GLY A 251 19.09 11.59 20.66
N GLY A 252 17.86 11.80 20.14
CA GLY A 252 17.60 11.79 18.71
C GLY A 252 16.16 11.46 18.34
N ILE A 253 15.99 10.90 17.14
CA ILE A 253 14.69 10.51 16.61
C ILE A 253 14.26 9.18 17.23
N LEU A 254 13.04 9.17 17.76
CA LEU A 254 12.34 8.00 18.23
C LEU A 254 11.27 7.60 17.22
N GLU A 255 11.30 6.36 16.76
CA GLU A 255 10.19 5.74 16.05
C GLU A 255 9.15 5.28 17.08
N CYS A 256 8.21 6.16 17.41
CA CYS A 256 7.19 5.93 18.43
C CYS A 256 6.00 5.17 17.84
N ARG A 257 5.84 3.89 18.23
CA ARG A 257 4.62 3.10 18.00
C ARG A 257 3.51 3.60 18.92
N ILE A 258 2.28 3.65 18.41
CA ILE A 258 1.13 4.08 19.21
C ILE A 258 0.99 3.17 20.44
N GLY A 259 0.94 3.78 21.63
CA GLY A 259 0.83 3.08 22.92
C GLY A 259 2.13 2.52 23.48
N ALA A 260 3.27 2.62 22.79
CA ALA A 260 4.53 2.02 23.24
C ALA A 260 5.26 2.90 24.27
N LEU A 261 5.91 2.23 25.23
CA LEU A 261 6.73 2.86 26.26
C LEU A 261 8.17 3.06 25.77
N TYR A 262 8.67 4.28 25.91
CA TYR A 262 10.07 4.65 25.65
C TYR A 262 10.62 5.32 26.90
N GLY A 263 11.49 4.62 27.63
CA GLY A 263 12.00 5.12 28.92
C GLY A 263 10.90 5.36 29.96
N GLY A 264 9.84 4.55 29.95
CA GLY A 264 8.70 4.68 30.87
C GLY A 264 7.65 5.73 30.46
N THR A 265 7.82 6.38 29.31
CA THR A 265 6.88 7.39 28.79
C THR A 265 6.20 6.88 27.51
N VAL A 266 4.89 7.05 27.39
CA VAL A 266 4.15 6.88 26.13
C VAL A 266 4.11 8.22 25.42
N TYR A 267 4.87 8.37 24.33
CA TYR A 267 4.93 9.61 23.57
C TYR A 267 3.77 9.75 22.58
N VAL A 268 3.28 8.64 22.04
CA VAL A 268 2.20 8.62 21.05
C VAL A 268 1.07 7.75 21.58
N THR A 269 -0.11 8.33 21.77
CA THR A 269 -1.31 7.64 22.25
C THR A 269 -2.33 7.52 21.12
N GLN A 270 -3.39 6.74 21.38
CA GLN A 270 -4.57 6.69 20.52
C GLN A 270 -5.15 8.10 20.28
N ASP A 271 -5.30 8.89 21.34
CA ASP A 271 -5.84 10.26 21.28
C ASP A 271 -5.11 11.15 20.27
N HIS A 272 -3.81 10.95 20.07
CA HIS A 272 -3.07 11.73 19.07
C HIS A 272 -3.49 11.40 17.63
N LEU A 273 -3.74 10.12 17.31
CA LEU A 273 -4.23 9.73 15.99
C LEU A 273 -5.68 10.16 15.79
N GLU A 274 -6.49 10.10 16.85
CA GLU A 274 -7.85 10.62 16.85
C GLU A 274 -7.87 12.14 16.59
N ASP A 275 -7.00 12.91 17.22
CA ASP A 275 -6.90 14.36 17.01
C ASP A 275 -6.46 14.70 15.57
N LEU A 276 -5.49 13.98 14.99
CA LEU A 276 -5.12 14.13 13.57
C LEU A 276 -6.37 14.02 12.68
N TRP A 277 -7.14 12.95 12.87
CA TRP A 277 -8.29 12.65 12.04
C TRP A 277 -9.50 13.54 12.30
N ALA A 278 -9.70 14.02 13.53
CA ALA A 278 -10.66 15.09 13.80
C ALA A 278 -10.33 16.34 12.98
N ARG A 279 -9.06 16.77 12.96
CA ARG A 279 -8.65 17.97 12.22
C ARG A 279 -8.78 17.78 10.71
N LEU A 280 -8.28 16.67 10.18
CA LEU A 280 -8.42 16.35 8.76
C LEU A 280 -9.88 16.26 8.33
N SER A 281 -10.72 15.61 9.13
CA SER A 281 -12.15 15.52 8.85
C SER A 281 -12.79 16.92 8.78
N ALA A 282 -12.50 17.79 9.75
CA ALA A 282 -13.00 19.17 9.75
C ALA A 282 -12.61 19.95 8.47
N GLU A 283 -11.43 19.70 7.92
CA GLU A 283 -10.94 20.37 6.70
C GLU A 283 -11.59 19.85 5.42
N PHE A 284 -11.89 18.55 5.33
CA PHE A 284 -12.27 17.89 4.08
C PHE A 284 -13.70 17.32 4.04
N GLN A 285 -14.45 17.37 5.14
CA GLN A 285 -15.81 16.82 5.23
C GLN A 285 -16.73 17.29 4.09
N HIS A 286 -16.62 18.57 3.71
CA HIS A 286 -17.47 19.17 2.68
C HIS A 286 -16.84 19.18 1.28
N ASP A 287 -15.60 18.71 1.12
CA ASP A 287 -14.96 18.61 -0.19
C ASP A 287 -15.44 17.34 -0.92
N PRO A 288 -16.17 17.43 -2.05
CA PRO A 288 -16.70 16.25 -2.73
C PRO A 288 -15.62 15.39 -3.41
N THR A 289 -14.42 15.94 -3.60
CA THR A 289 -13.29 15.25 -4.24
C THR A 289 -12.65 14.25 -3.29
N VAL A 290 -12.59 14.59 -2.00
CA VAL A 290 -12.16 13.65 -0.94
C VAL A 290 -13.33 12.73 -0.62
N ILE A 291 -13.25 11.48 -1.06
CA ILE A 291 -14.35 10.52 -0.88
C ILE A 291 -14.15 9.63 0.34
N ALA A 292 -12.90 9.46 0.80
CA ALA A 292 -12.61 8.62 1.95
C ALA A 292 -11.37 9.04 2.74
N TYR A 293 -11.37 8.62 4.00
CA TYR A 293 -10.27 8.71 4.94
C TYR A 293 -9.72 7.31 5.19
N ASP A 294 -8.49 7.07 4.79
CA ASP A 294 -7.75 5.85 5.10
C ASP A 294 -6.86 6.11 6.31
N ILE A 295 -7.28 5.54 7.43
CA ILE A 295 -6.88 6.04 8.74
C ILE A 295 -5.42 5.72 9.10
N MET A 296 -4.82 4.71 8.46
CA MET A 296 -3.45 4.29 8.71
C MET A 296 -2.98 3.26 7.68
N ASN A 297 -1.91 3.52 6.93
CA ASN A 297 -1.29 2.46 6.15
C ASN A 297 -0.65 1.39 7.06
N GLU A 298 -0.95 0.11 6.83
CA GLU A 298 -0.20 -1.06 7.34
C GLU A 298 0.24 -1.02 8.82
N PRO A 299 -0.69 -0.94 9.79
CA PRO A 299 -0.34 -0.97 11.20
C PRO A 299 0.36 -2.30 11.57
N ILE A 300 1.55 -2.19 12.17
CA ILE A 300 2.40 -3.34 12.53
C ILE A 300 3.31 -3.01 13.72
N ASP A 301 3.73 -4.05 14.44
CA ASP A 301 4.58 -3.99 15.63
C ASP A 301 4.02 -3.11 16.75
N LEU A 302 2.69 -3.05 16.90
CA LEU A 302 2.10 -2.36 18.04
C LEU A 302 2.40 -3.14 19.34
N PRO A 303 2.54 -2.46 20.48
CA PRO A 303 2.76 -3.12 21.76
C PRO A 303 1.47 -3.81 22.23
N ALA A 304 1.64 -4.84 23.06
CA ALA A 304 0.55 -5.28 23.92
C ALA A 304 0.28 -4.21 24.99
N VAL A 305 -0.98 -3.81 25.16
CA VAL A 305 -1.39 -2.76 26.11
C VAL A 305 -2.50 -3.30 26.99
N GLY A 306 -2.34 -3.18 28.32
CA GLY A 306 -3.37 -3.60 29.27
C GLY A 306 -3.74 -5.09 29.18
N GLY A 307 -2.80 -5.95 28.79
CA GLY A 307 -3.02 -7.39 28.61
C GLY A 307 -3.73 -7.77 27.31
N LYS A 308 -3.92 -6.83 26.37
CA LYS A 308 -4.48 -7.07 25.05
C LYS A 308 -3.37 -7.33 24.05
N GLU A 309 -3.60 -8.29 23.17
CA GLU A 309 -2.69 -8.57 22.05
C GLU A 309 -2.66 -7.39 21.06
N PRO A 310 -1.55 -7.17 20.33
CA PRO A 310 -1.36 -6.01 19.44
C PRO A 310 -2.49 -5.77 18.43
N GLN A 311 -3.07 -6.82 17.85
CA GLN A 311 -4.18 -6.70 16.92
C GLN A 311 -5.44 -6.17 17.59
N VAL A 312 -5.71 -6.55 18.84
CA VAL A 312 -6.86 -6.04 19.61
C VAL A 312 -6.63 -4.57 19.98
N VAL A 313 -5.39 -4.19 20.27
CA VAL A 313 -5.02 -2.79 20.47
C VAL A 313 -5.30 -1.97 19.19
N TRP A 314 -4.95 -2.50 18.01
CA TRP A 314 -5.28 -1.83 16.74
C TRP A 314 -6.81 -1.74 16.49
N GLU A 315 -7.55 -2.79 16.80
CA GLU A 315 -9.02 -2.80 16.66
C GLU A 315 -9.67 -1.67 17.49
N GLU A 316 -9.17 -1.44 18.71
CA GLU A 316 -9.64 -0.37 19.58
C GLU A 316 -9.25 1.03 19.08
N ILE A 317 -7.99 1.19 18.62
CA ILE A 317 -7.51 2.45 18.05
C ILE A 317 -8.33 2.83 16.81
N SER A 318 -8.50 1.90 15.87
CA SER A 318 -9.23 2.15 14.63
C SER A 318 -10.71 2.48 14.86
N GLN A 319 -11.35 1.81 15.82
CA GLN A 319 -12.72 2.16 16.24
C GLN A 319 -12.78 3.56 16.88
N GLY A 320 -11.81 3.91 17.72
CA GLY A 320 -11.72 5.24 18.35
C GLY A 320 -11.59 6.36 17.32
N VAL A 321 -10.69 6.19 16.34
CA VAL A 321 -10.52 7.12 15.23
C VAL A 321 -11.81 7.29 14.42
N LEU A 322 -12.50 6.19 14.07
CA LEU A 322 -13.78 6.27 13.38
C LEU A 322 -14.82 7.05 14.20
N ASN A 323 -14.94 6.76 15.49
CA ASN A 323 -15.86 7.47 16.39
C ASN A 323 -15.57 8.97 16.42
N THR A 324 -14.29 9.34 16.53
CA THR A 324 -13.84 10.72 16.54
C THR A 324 -14.15 11.44 15.22
N ILE A 325 -13.94 10.78 14.08
CA ILE A 325 -14.36 11.31 12.77
C ILE A 325 -15.87 11.56 12.77
N ARG A 326 -16.69 10.61 13.21
CA ARG A 326 -18.16 10.78 13.23
C ARG A 326 -18.61 11.90 14.14
N VAL A 327 -18.01 12.04 15.33
CA VAL A 327 -18.28 13.16 16.24
C VAL A 327 -17.94 14.49 15.59
N GLN A 328 -16.78 14.57 14.93
CA GLN A 328 -16.35 15.77 14.23
C GLN A 328 -17.27 16.12 13.06
N GLU A 329 -17.74 15.12 12.32
CA GLU A 329 -18.64 15.31 11.18
C GLU A 329 -20.06 15.72 11.60
N GLY A 330 -20.49 15.34 12.81
CA GLY A 330 -21.81 15.68 13.34
C GLY A 330 -22.95 15.26 12.40
N ASP A 331 -23.89 16.16 12.13
CA ASP A 331 -24.99 15.91 11.18
C ASP A 331 -24.62 16.22 9.71
N GLY A 332 -23.34 16.51 9.43
CA GLY A 332 -22.86 16.80 8.09
C GLY A 332 -22.63 15.55 7.23
N PRO A 333 -22.04 15.70 6.04
CA PRO A 333 -21.69 14.56 5.21
C PRO A 333 -20.73 13.62 5.95
N HIS A 334 -21.05 12.34 6.02
CA HIS A 334 -20.15 11.33 6.56
C HIS A 334 -19.27 10.76 5.45
N LYS A 335 -17.96 11.00 5.52
CA LYS A 335 -17.01 10.38 4.59
C LYS A 335 -16.90 8.88 4.83
N LEU A 336 -16.54 8.17 3.75
CA LEU A 336 -16.15 6.78 3.86
C LEU A 336 -14.88 6.68 4.70
N VAL A 337 -14.81 5.73 5.64
CA VAL A 337 -13.60 5.46 6.43
C VAL A 337 -13.03 4.09 6.04
N MET A 338 -11.80 4.05 5.56
CA MET A 338 -11.08 2.79 5.32
C MET A 338 -10.41 2.35 6.61
N ILE A 339 -10.61 1.08 6.97
CA ILE A 339 -10.16 0.48 8.21
C ILE A 339 -9.15 -0.62 7.87
N PRO A 340 -7.85 -0.34 7.97
CA PRO A 340 -6.79 -1.32 7.68
C PRO A 340 -6.81 -2.46 8.71
N GLY A 341 -6.38 -3.64 8.29
CA GLY A 341 -6.07 -4.74 9.18
C GLY A 341 -4.69 -4.59 9.85
N TYR A 342 -4.51 -5.24 10.98
CA TYR A 342 -3.22 -5.39 11.66
C TYR A 342 -2.29 -6.34 10.87
N GLN A 343 -0.99 -6.21 11.09
CA GLN A 343 0.08 -6.98 10.45
C GLN A 343 0.14 -6.72 8.94
N THR A 344 0.57 -5.50 8.60
CA THR A 344 0.68 -4.99 7.22
C THR A 344 -0.58 -5.11 6.38
N SER A 345 -1.76 -5.15 7.04
CA SER A 345 -3.05 -5.28 6.36
C SER A 345 -3.14 -6.49 5.40
N ALA A 346 -2.29 -7.52 5.55
CA ALA A 346 -2.12 -8.52 4.51
C ALA A 346 -3.32 -9.47 4.40
N VAL A 347 -3.85 -9.69 3.19
CA VAL A 347 -4.98 -10.62 2.97
C VAL A 347 -4.69 -12.04 3.46
N ARG A 348 -3.44 -12.49 3.36
CA ARG A 348 -3.01 -13.85 3.74
C ARG A 348 -3.10 -14.11 5.25
N ASP A 349 -2.97 -13.06 6.05
CA ASP A 349 -2.91 -13.12 7.50
C ASP A 349 -4.24 -12.64 8.13
N TRP A 350 -5.19 -12.16 7.31
CA TRP A 350 -6.39 -11.46 7.76
C TRP A 350 -7.21 -12.23 8.79
N ILE A 351 -7.57 -13.48 8.49
CA ILE A 351 -8.44 -14.28 9.38
C ILE A 351 -7.72 -14.64 10.68
N THR A 352 -6.39 -14.77 10.64
CA THR A 352 -5.56 -15.08 11.83
C THR A 352 -5.63 -13.94 12.84
N TYR A 353 -5.50 -12.69 12.38
CA TYR A 353 -5.53 -11.53 13.25
C TYR A 353 -6.95 -11.03 13.54
N HIS A 354 -7.85 -11.13 12.57
CA HIS A 354 -9.21 -10.58 12.64
C HIS A 354 -10.25 -11.65 12.28
N PRO A 355 -10.55 -12.61 13.18
CA PRO A 355 -11.52 -13.66 12.89
C PRO A 355 -12.97 -13.15 12.74
N ARG A 356 -13.27 -11.94 13.23
CA ARG A 356 -14.58 -11.28 13.21
C ARG A 356 -14.43 -9.79 12.88
N LYS A 357 -15.50 -9.17 12.37
CA LYS A 357 -15.54 -7.71 12.27
C LYS A 357 -15.49 -7.08 13.67
N TRP A 358 -14.82 -5.94 13.80
CA TRP A 358 -14.71 -5.22 15.08
C TRP A 358 -15.30 -3.80 15.03
N ILE A 359 -15.45 -3.23 13.83
CA ILE A 359 -16.00 -1.90 13.62
C ILE A 359 -17.53 -1.87 13.76
N SER A 360 -17.99 -0.89 14.52
CA SER A 360 -19.37 -0.44 14.61
C SER A 360 -19.44 1.04 14.22
N ASP A 361 -20.21 1.36 13.18
CA ASP A 361 -20.40 2.72 12.67
C ASP A 361 -21.90 2.97 12.43
N SER A 362 -22.49 3.96 13.10
CA SER A 362 -23.90 4.31 12.94
C SER A 362 -24.21 4.87 11.54
N ALA A 363 -23.23 5.48 10.87
CA ALA A 363 -23.37 5.92 9.49
C ALA A 363 -23.28 4.77 8.49
N ASN A 364 -22.81 3.59 8.93
CA ASN A 364 -22.55 2.42 8.09
C ASN A 364 -21.76 2.78 6.81
N ASN A 365 -20.78 3.68 6.94
CA ASN A 365 -20.02 4.20 5.81
C ASN A 365 -18.52 4.00 6.05
N TYR A 366 -18.12 2.73 6.13
CA TYR A 366 -16.74 2.30 6.27
C TYR A 366 -16.46 1.10 5.37
N ARG A 367 -15.18 0.77 5.15
CA ARG A 367 -14.71 -0.45 4.50
C ARG A 367 -13.52 -1.01 5.23
N TYR A 368 -13.40 -2.33 5.31
CA TYR A 368 -12.14 -2.94 5.70
C TYR A 368 -11.16 -2.90 4.54
N GLU A 369 -9.95 -2.42 4.80
CA GLU A 369 -8.85 -2.34 3.84
C GLU A 369 -7.88 -3.47 4.10
N ALA A 370 -7.48 -4.18 3.05
CA ALA A 370 -6.40 -5.16 3.06
C ALA A 370 -5.43 -4.91 1.89
N HIS A 371 -4.22 -5.44 1.96
CA HIS A 371 -3.20 -5.36 0.91
C HIS A 371 -2.83 -6.74 0.36
N HIS A 372 -2.44 -6.80 -0.90
CA HIS A 372 -2.02 -8.05 -1.53
C HIS A 372 -0.90 -7.85 -2.56
N TYR A 373 0.19 -8.58 -2.37
CA TYR A 373 1.29 -8.66 -3.33
C TYR A 373 1.56 -10.13 -3.68
N PHE A 374 1.94 -10.39 -4.93
CA PHE A 374 2.23 -11.76 -5.39
C PHE A 374 3.65 -12.20 -4.99
N GLY A 375 3.83 -12.49 -3.70
CA GLY A 375 5.13 -12.91 -3.14
C GLY A 375 5.72 -11.87 -2.19
N SER A 376 7.02 -12.00 -1.90
CA SER A 376 7.76 -10.98 -1.14
C SER A 376 8.20 -9.84 -2.07
N TYR A 377 8.57 -8.69 -1.50
CA TYR A 377 9.22 -7.59 -2.23
C TYR A 377 10.57 -7.98 -2.86
N ALA A 378 11.05 -9.20 -2.62
CA ALA A 378 12.27 -9.71 -3.22
C ALA A 378 12.10 -9.89 -4.73
N ASP A 379 13.21 -9.69 -5.44
CA ASP A 379 13.29 -9.75 -6.89
C ASP A 379 13.27 -11.20 -7.43
N ASN A 380 12.20 -11.93 -7.15
CA ASN A 380 12.02 -13.34 -7.52
C ASN A 380 11.30 -13.46 -8.86
N SER A 381 11.75 -14.35 -9.74
CA SER A 381 11.02 -14.67 -10.97
C SER A 381 9.68 -15.37 -10.69
N TYR A 382 8.76 -15.37 -11.66
CA TYR A 382 7.52 -16.15 -11.57
C TYR A 382 7.81 -17.63 -11.30
N SER A 383 8.85 -18.19 -11.93
CA SER A 383 9.26 -19.59 -11.72
C SER A 383 9.73 -19.87 -10.29
N ASP A 384 10.41 -18.92 -9.63
CA ASP A 384 10.87 -19.10 -8.25
C ASP A 384 9.68 -19.19 -7.29
N LEU A 385 8.70 -18.30 -7.47
CA LEU A 385 7.50 -18.27 -6.64
C LEU A 385 6.54 -19.43 -6.96
N LEU A 386 6.51 -19.89 -8.21
CA LEU A 386 5.80 -21.12 -8.57
C LEU A 386 6.42 -22.34 -7.88
N ALA A 387 7.74 -22.50 -7.94
CA ALA A 387 8.43 -23.61 -7.29
C ALA A 387 8.23 -23.62 -5.77
N ALA A 388 8.26 -22.44 -5.13
CA ALA A 388 7.94 -22.31 -3.72
C ALA A 388 6.51 -22.77 -3.40
N ALA A 389 5.52 -22.34 -4.19
CA ALA A 389 4.13 -22.73 -4.01
C ALA A 389 3.89 -24.24 -4.24
N GLU A 390 4.62 -24.87 -5.16
CA GLU A 390 4.56 -26.33 -5.38
C GLU A 390 5.19 -27.13 -4.23
N GLY A 391 6.16 -26.54 -3.50
CA GLY A 391 6.76 -27.15 -2.30
C GLY A 391 5.89 -27.07 -1.05
N GLU A 392 4.91 -26.16 -1.01
CA GLU A 392 3.96 -26.00 0.09
C GLU A 392 2.70 -26.88 -0.06
N SER A 393 2.44 -27.42 -1.26
CA SER A 393 1.19 -28.09 -1.65
C SER A 393 1.10 -29.58 -1.35
#